data_AF-A0A523D9T9-F1
#
_entry.id   AF-A0A523D9T9-F1
#
_cell.length_a   1.000
_cell.length_b   1.000
_cell.length_c   1.000
_cell.angle_alpha   90.00
_cell.angle_beta   90.00
_cell.angle_gamma   90.00
#
_symmetry.space_group_name_H-M   'P 1'
#
loop_
_entity.id
_entity.type
_entity.pdbx_description
1 polymer ?
#
loop_
_entity_poly.entity_id
_entity_poly.type
_entity_poly.pdbx_seq_one_letter_code
_entity_poly.pdbx_strand_id
1 'polypeptide(L)'
;MLRSLEWGGFEARYRGGGRRPYHPAALLGLILFGIMEGKSSLRQLETMARKDVRSWWLTGGITPDHSVIGRFLNDHAERLSEEFFESLTREVLKVTRSSTQSLAGDGTVVQAAASRYRGVKQEAAEEAAKESRGRAEADPEDEKLGRQAEQAEGVAQAVRERVARRKRQRSSEPEAVFQPLKDKSMAPSYKPTLLDNPERIIVGQQVPASSETRGFGALLRQAKRINGGVKQLLLDAGFFCGESNGNGLRGRSGGSAVPGGNDSGREWEKELGQGLCQECLSL
;
A
#
# COMPACT_ATOMS: atom_id res chain seq x y z
N MET A 1 -13.63 23.00 -2.40
CA MET A 1 -12.38 22.23 -2.29
C MET A 1 -11.89 21.74 -3.64
N LEU A 2 -12.53 20.79 -4.34
CA LEU A 2 -12.02 20.32 -5.65
C LEU A 2 -11.86 21.43 -6.71
N ARG A 3 -12.68 22.48 -6.66
CA ARG A 3 -12.59 23.63 -7.56
C ARG A 3 -11.39 24.55 -7.31
N SER A 4 -10.69 24.44 -6.18
CA SER A 4 -9.47 25.22 -5.90
C SER A 4 -8.20 24.57 -6.45
N LEU A 5 -8.31 23.36 -7.04
CA LEU A 5 -7.19 22.67 -7.68
C LEU A 5 -6.97 23.16 -9.12
N GLU A 6 -5.76 22.90 -9.62
CA GLU A 6 -5.37 23.20 -11.00
C GLU A 6 -5.93 22.17 -11.98
N TRP A 7 -6.82 22.62 -12.88
CA TRP A 7 -7.51 21.77 -13.84
C TRP A 7 -7.09 21.97 -15.30
N GLY A 8 -6.35 23.03 -15.63
CA GLY A 8 -6.03 23.37 -17.02
C GLY A 8 -5.33 22.24 -17.78
N GLY A 9 -4.52 21.44 -17.06
CA GLY A 9 -3.91 20.26 -17.63
C GLY A 9 -4.88 19.13 -18.00
N PHE A 10 -5.93 18.92 -17.20
CA PHE A 10 -6.99 17.96 -17.51
C PHE A 10 -7.82 18.45 -18.68
N GLU A 11 -8.19 19.73 -18.67
CA GLU A 11 -9.01 20.34 -19.72
C GLU A 11 -8.31 20.35 -21.09
N ALA A 12 -6.98 20.53 -21.12
CA ALA A 12 -6.20 20.52 -22.35
C ALA A 12 -6.28 19.19 -23.14
N ARG A 13 -6.65 18.07 -22.48
CA ARG A 13 -6.81 16.78 -23.16
C ARG A 13 -8.17 16.64 -23.83
N TYR A 14 -9.14 17.47 -23.48
CA TYR A 14 -10.43 17.46 -24.17
C TYR A 14 -10.26 17.99 -25.59
N ARG A 15 -10.65 17.16 -26.56
CA ARG A 15 -10.69 17.58 -27.96
C ARG A 15 -11.79 18.60 -28.15
N GLY A 16 -11.54 19.59 -29.00
CA GLY A 16 -12.57 20.51 -29.47
C GLY A 16 -13.59 19.82 -30.38
N GLY A 17 -14.81 20.35 -30.40
CA GLY A 17 -15.91 19.91 -31.28
C GLY A 17 -16.96 19.04 -30.57
N GLY A 18 -18.23 19.24 -30.92
CA GLY A 18 -19.37 18.47 -30.38
C GLY A 18 -19.88 19.00 -29.03
N ARG A 19 -20.43 18.08 -28.20
CA ARG A 19 -21.00 18.40 -26.89
C ARG A 19 -19.90 18.82 -25.92
N ARG A 20 -20.13 19.90 -25.16
CA ARG A 20 -19.18 20.37 -24.14
C ARG A 20 -18.81 19.22 -23.18
N PRO A 21 -17.52 18.99 -22.92
CA PRO A 21 -17.07 17.97 -21.98
C PRO A 21 -17.51 18.33 -20.55
N TYR A 22 -17.62 17.32 -19.70
CA TYR A 22 -17.85 17.55 -18.28
C TYR A 22 -16.61 18.13 -17.62
N HIS A 23 -16.80 18.98 -16.62
CA HIS A 23 -15.68 19.55 -15.89
C HIS A 23 -14.94 18.45 -15.09
N PRO A 24 -13.61 18.36 -15.15
CA PRO A 24 -12.83 17.32 -14.47
C PRO A 24 -13.11 17.21 -12.96
N ALA A 25 -13.24 18.36 -12.27
CA ALA A 25 -13.61 18.41 -10.85
C ALA A 25 -14.93 17.68 -10.52
N ALA A 26 -15.93 17.74 -11.39
CA ALA A 26 -17.21 17.08 -11.16
C ALA A 26 -17.08 15.56 -11.33
N LEU A 27 -16.36 15.11 -12.37
CA LEU A 27 -16.10 13.68 -12.59
C LEU A 27 -15.23 13.09 -11.49
N LEU A 28 -14.12 13.74 -11.13
CA LEU A 28 -13.28 13.28 -10.04
C LEU A 28 -14.02 13.30 -8.70
N GLY A 29 -14.82 14.33 -8.43
CA GLY A 29 -15.63 14.41 -7.22
C GLY A 29 -16.59 13.23 -7.09
N LEU A 30 -17.28 12.88 -8.18
CA LEU A 30 -18.15 11.70 -8.21
C LEU A 30 -17.38 10.41 -7.90
N ILE A 31 -16.20 10.24 -8.50
CA ILE A 31 -15.37 9.04 -8.33
C ILE A 31 -14.90 8.92 -6.87
N LEU A 32 -14.34 10.00 -6.31
CA LEU A 32 -13.88 10.04 -4.92
C LEU A 32 -15.03 9.78 -3.94
N PHE A 33 -16.16 10.46 -4.14
CA PHE A 33 -17.34 10.25 -3.31
C PHE A 33 -17.85 8.81 -3.39
N GLY A 34 -17.84 8.22 -4.58
CA GLY A 34 -18.22 6.83 -4.77
C GLY A 34 -17.30 5.86 -4.03
N ILE A 35 -15.98 6.07 -4.11
CA ILE A 35 -15.00 5.25 -3.39
C ILE A 35 -15.21 5.37 -1.87
N MET A 36 -15.44 6.59 -1.35
CA MET A 36 -15.74 6.80 0.08
C MET A 36 -17.01 6.06 0.52
N GLU A 37 -17.97 5.89 -0.38
CA GLU A 37 -19.21 5.14 -0.16
C GLU A 37 -19.09 3.64 -0.47
N GLY A 38 -17.87 3.13 -0.69
CA GLY A 38 -17.60 1.72 -1.01
C GLY A 38 -17.99 1.29 -2.44
N LYS A 39 -18.22 2.25 -3.34
CA LYS A 39 -18.58 2.01 -4.74
C LYS A 39 -17.35 2.17 -5.64
N SER A 40 -16.75 1.06 -6.04
CA SER A 40 -15.51 1.05 -6.84
C SER A 40 -15.72 0.72 -8.32
N SER A 41 -16.84 0.11 -8.70
CA SER A 41 -17.09 -0.22 -10.12
C SER A 41 -17.70 0.96 -10.87
N LEU A 42 -17.32 1.12 -12.15
CA LEU A 42 -17.86 2.18 -13.01
C LEU A 42 -19.39 2.15 -13.14
N ARG A 43 -19.99 0.95 -13.13
CA ARG A 43 -21.45 0.79 -13.17
C ARG A 43 -22.13 1.21 -11.85
N GLN A 44 -21.49 0.95 -10.71
CA GLN A 44 -21.97 1.47 -9.44
C GLN A 44 -21.87 3.01 -9.40
N LEU A 45 -20.78 3.59 -9.91
CA LEU A 45 -20.64 5.04 -10.02
C LEU A 45 -21.69 5.67 -10.94
N GLU A 46 -21.98 5.06 -12.09
CA GLU A 46 -23.09 5.49 -12.96
C GLU A 46 -24.44 5.40 -12.25
N THR A 47 -24.70 4.30 -11.55
CA THR A 47 -25.95 4.15 -10.79
C THR A 47 -26.07 5.23 -9.73
N MET A 48 -24.97 5.53 -9.04
CA MET A 48 -24.89 6.58 -8.03
C MET A 48 -25.13 7.97 -8.67
N ALA A 49 -24.50 8.26 -9.80
CA ALA A 49 -24.73 9.50 -10.54
C ALA A 49 -26.19 9.67 -10.98
N ARG A 50 -26.88 8.58 -11.31
CA ARG A 50 -28.28 8.62 -11.77
C ARG A 50 -29.31 8.64 -10.64
N LYS A 51 -29.00 8.14 -9.46
CA LYS A 51 -30.00 7.89 -8.40
C LYS A 51 -29.72 8.58 -7.07
N ASP A 52 -28.48 8.98 -6.81
CA ASP A 52 -28.09 9.55 -5.52
C ASP A 52 -28.15 11.09 -5.56
N VAL A 53 -29.05 11.66 -4.75
CA VAL A 53 -29.23 13.12 -4.63
C VAL A 53 -27.94 13.84 -4.18
N ARG A 54 -27.11 13.19 -3.37
CA ARG A 54 -25.82 13.74 -2.91
C ARG A 54 -24.86 13.87 -4.08
N SER A 55 -24.89 12.91 -5.01
CA SER A 55 -24.10 12.97 -6.24
C SER A 55 -24.58 14.08 -7.17
N TRP A 56 -25.89 14.33 -7.27
CA TRP A 56 -26.39 15.46 -8.04
C TRP A 56 -25.91 16.79 -7.47
N TRP A 57 -26.00 16.97 -6.14
CA TRP A 57 -25.51 18.18 -5.50
C TRP A 57 -24.01 18.38 -5.71
N LEU A 58 -23.21 17.32 -5.54
CA LEU A 58 -21.76 17.36 -5.71
C LEU A 58 -21.33 17.71 -7.14
N THR A 59 -22.02 17.15 -8.13
CA THR A 59 -21.63 17.23 -9.54
C THR A 59 -22.34 18.37 -10.29
N GLY A 60 -23.28 19.06 -9.66
CA GLY A 60 -24.13 20.06 -10.31
C GLY A 60 -25.19 19.44 -11.24
N GLY A 61 -25.66 18.25 -10.92
CA GLY A 61 -26.75 17.55 -11.61
C GLY A 61 -26.32 16.78 -12.87
N ILE A 62 -25.02 16.66 -13.16
CA ILE A 62 -24.58 15.82 -14.27
C ILE A 62 -24.72 14.33 -13.93
N THR A 63 -25.05 13.54 -14.93
CA THR A 63 -25.30 12.10 -14.79
C THR A 63 -24.42 11.31 -15.77
N PRO A 64 -23.08 11.35 -15.60
CA PRO A 64 -22.17 10.63 -16.48
C PRO A 64 -22.42 9.12 -16.44
N ASP A 65 -22.35 8.47 -17.59
CA ASP A 65 -22.41 7.01 -17.69
C ASP A 65 -21.05 6.36 -17.38
N HIS A 66 -21.03 5.03 -17.22
CA HIS A 66 -19.80 4.28 -16.95
C HIS A 66 -18.72 4.46 -18.02
N SER A 67 -19.10 4.71 -19.28
CA SER A 67 -18.16 4.89 -20.41
C SER A 67 -17.50 6.26 -20.38
N VAL A 68 -18.20 7.30 -19.93
CA VAL A 68 -17.65 8.64 -19.68
C VAL A 68 -16.66 8.58 -18.51
N ILE A 69 -17.04 7.95 -17.40
CA ILE A 69 -16.18 7.83 -16.22
C ILE A 69 -14.92 7.02 -16.57
N GLY A 70 -15.08 5.90 -17.28
CA GLY A 70 -13.96 5.08 -17.74
C GLY A 70 -13.02 5.82 -18.69
N ARG A 71 -13.57 6.57 -19.66
CA ARG A 71 -12.75 7.43 -20.54
C ARG A 71 -11.99 8.49 -19.75
N PHE A 72 -12.64 9.18 -18.81
CA PHE A 72 -11.98 10.16 -17.95
C PHE A 72 -10.79 9.56 -17.20
N LEU A 73 -10.95 8.39 -16.57
CA LEU A 73 -9.86 7.74 -15.85
C LEU A 73 -8.71 7.35 -16.79
N ASN A 74 -9.01 6.76 -17.95
CA ASN A 74 -7.99 6.38 -18.93
C ASN A 74 -7.28 7.60 -19.52
N ASP A 75 -8.03 8.66 -19.80
CA ASP A 75 -7.51 9.89 -20.38
C ASP A 75 -6.71 10.72 -19.36
N HIS A 76 -6.97 10.57 -18.08
CA HIS A 76 -6.25 11.37 -17.09
C HIS A 76 -5.35 10.55 -16.18
N ALA A 77 -5.11 9.27 -16.49
CA ALA A 77 -4.31 8.36 -15.67
C ALA A 77 -2.94 8.94 -15.27
N GLU A 78 -2.20 9.52 -16.23
CA GLU A 78 -0.89 10.14 -15.98
C GLU A 78 -0.97 11.41 -15.10
N ARG A 79 -2.10 12.12 -15.15
CA ARG A 79 -2.32 13.34 -14.36
C ARG A 79 -2.92 13.08 -12.99
N LEU A 80 -3.55 11.93 -12.79
CA LEU A 80 -3.95 11.41 -11.48
C LEU A 80 -2.72 10.85 -10.75
N SER A 81 -1.66 11.66 -10.70
CA SER A 81 -0.36 11.34 -10.12
C SER A 81 -0.35 11.54 -8.61
N GLU A 82 0.69 11.03 -7.95
CA GLU A 82 0.94 11.25 -6.53
C GLU A 82 0.95 12.75 -6.18
N GLU A 83 1.60 13.58 -6.99
CA GLU A 83 1.68 15.04 -6.78
C GLU A 83 0.30 15.73 -6.82
N PHE A 84 -0.60 15.27 -7.69
CA PHE A 84 -1.95 15.78 -7.76
C PHE A 84 -2.72 15.44 -6.47
N PHE A 85 -2.61 14.20 -5.98
CA PHE A 85 -3.26 13.80 -4.73
C PHE A 85 -2.62 14.46 -3.50
N GLU A 86 -1.31 14.72 -3.49
CA GLU A 86 -0.67 15.54 -2.45
C GLU A 86 -1.27 16.95 -2.42
N SER A 87 -1.49 17.55 -3.58
CA SER A 87 -2.13 18.87 -3.71
C SER A 87 -3.58 18.84 -3.22
N LEU A 88 -4.32 17.77 -3.53
CA LEU A 88 -5.66 17.54 -2.99
C LEU A 88 -5.62 17.46 -1.45
N THR A 89 -4.72 16.67 -0.87
CA THR A 89 -4.61 16.52 0.58
C THR A 89 -4.26 17.84 1.27
N ARG A 90 -3.39 18.68 0.66
CA ARG A 90 -3.14 20.05 1.15
C ARG A 90 -4.41 20.88 1.24
N GLU A 91 -5.23 20.83 0.21
CA GLU A 91 -6.52 21.54 0.21
C GLU A 91 -7.48 20.99 1.27
N VAL A 92 -7.49 19.67 1.51
CA VAL A 92 -8.26 19.08 2.63
C VAL A 92 -7.79 19.70 3.93
N LEU A 93 -6.49 19.65 4.22
CA LEU A 93 -5.90 20.13 5.47
C LEU A 93 -6.18 21.61 5.70
N LYS A 94 -6.15 22.44 4.65
CA LYS A 94 -6.50 23.86 4.73
C LYS A 94 -7.96 24.07 5.11
N VAL A 95 -8.88 23.33 4.47
CA VAL A 95 -10.33 23.46 4.72
C VAL A 95 -10.70 22.92 6.11
N THR A 96 -10.12 21.80 6.53
CA THR A 96 -10.36 21.20 7.85
C THR A 96 -9.57 21.88 8.97
N ARG A 97 -8.62 22.77 8.63
CA ARG A 97 -7.68 23.42 9.55
C ARG A 97 -6.89 22.41 10.39
N SER A 98 -6.63 21.23 9.82
CA SER A 98 -5.96 20.15 10.53
C SER A 98 -4.44 20.28 10.45
N SER A 99 -3.76 19.89 11.52
CA SER A 99 -2.30 19.86 11.54
C SER A 99 -1.75 18.51 11.08
N THR A 100 -0.48 18.48 10.69
CA THR A 100 0.29 17.27 10.39
C THR A 100 1.49 17.12 11.32
N GLN A 101 1.46 17.83 12.46
CA GLN A 101 2.58 17.85 13.41
C GLN A 101 2.63 16.55 14.22
N SER A 102 1.49 15.94 14.50
CA SER A 102 1.40 14.62 15.12
C SER A 102 0.79 13.67 14.12
N LEU A 103 1.46 12.55 13.87
CA LEU A 103 1.00 11.51 12.95
C LEU A 103 0.98 10.16 13.66
N ALA A 104 0.00 9.33 13.30
CA ALA A 104 -0.03 7.92 13.62
C ALA A 104 0.27 7.12 12.35
N GLY A 105 0.93 5.96 12.52
CA GLY A 105 1.21 5.03 11.43
C GLY A 105 0.75 3.64 11.77
N ASP A 106 0.01 3.05 10.84
CA ASP A 106 -0.50 1.69 10.93
C ASP A 106 -0.30 0.97 9.58
N GLY A 107 -0.04 -0.32 9.68
CA GLY A 107 0.14 -1.22 8.55
C GLY A 107 -0.85 -2.36 8.63
N THR A 108 -1.47 -2.72 7.50
CA THR A 108 -2.37 -3.88 7.48
C THR A 108 -2.01 -4.83 6.35
N VAL A 109 -2.16 -6.13 6.59
CA VAL A 109 -1.90 -7.15 5.57
C VAL A 109 -3.13 -7.27 4.69
N VAL A 110 -2.98 -6.95 3.40
CA VAL A 110 -4.04 -7.06 2.39
C VAL A 110 -3.65 -8.15 1.41
N GLN A 111 -4.55 -9.12 1.23
CA GLN A 111 -4.33 -10.22 0.30
C GLN A 111 -4.26 -9.69 -1.14
N ALA A 112 -3.25 -10.16 -1.88
CA ALA A 112 -3.11 -9.91 -3.31
C ALA A 112 -4.25 -10.58 -4.10
N ALA A 113 -4.61 -10.01 -5.26
CA ALA A 113 -5.53 -10.63 -6.22
C ALA A 113 -4.83 -11.76 -7.01
N ALA A 114 -4.21 -12.69 -6.27
CA ALA A 114 -3.46 -13.81 -6.79
C ALA A 114 -4.00 -15.14 -6.22
N SER A 115 -3.97 -16.19 -7.03
CA SER A 115 -4.47 -17.50 -6.62
C SER A 115 -3.57 -18.14 -5.55
N ARG A 116 -4.11 -18.34 -4.35
CA ARG A 116 -3.44 -18.96 -3.18
C ARG A 116 -2.79 -20.31 -3.52
N TYR A 117 -3.51 -21.17 -4.22
CA TYR A 117 -3.09 -22.54 -4.53
C TYR A 117 -1.85 -22.66 -5.43
N ARG A 118 -1.45 -21.60 -6.13
CA ARG A 118 -0.32 -21.66 -7.07
C ARG A 118 1.03 -21.53 -6.38
N GLY A 119 1.18 -20.65 -5.40
CA GLY A 119 2.46 -20.47 -4.71
C GLY A 119 2.68 -21.46 -3.56
N VAL A 120 1.61 -21.90 -2.87
CA VAL A 120 1.70 -22.94 -1.82
C VAL A 120 2.31 -24.25 -2.35
N LYS A 121 2.06 -24.60 -3.62
CA LYS A 121 2.65 -25.80 -4.24
C LYS A 121 4.14 -25.65 -4.57
N GLN A 122 4.61 -24.42 -4.75
CA GLN A 122 6.03 -24.16 -5.00
C GLN A 122 6.81 -24.16 -3.69
N GLU A 123 6.34 -23.41 -2.70
CA GLU A 123 7.01 -23.32 -1.39
C GLU A 123 7.09 -24.67 -0.69
N ALA A 124 5.97 -25.44 -0.67
CA ALA A 124 5.97 -26.79 -0.09
C ALA A 124 6.93 -27.76 -0.83
N ALA A 125 7.12 -27.61 -2.14
CA ALA A 125 8.08 -28.43 -2.89
C ALA A 125 9.53 -28.03 -2.58
N GLU A 126 9.80 -26.74 -2.39
CA GLU A 126 11.14 -26.23 -2.03
C GLU A 126 11.52 -26.55 -0.59
N GLU A 127 10.56 -26.48 0.34
CA GLU A 127 10.77 -26.84 1.74
C GLU A 127 10.97 -28.35 1.91
N ALA A 128 10.16 -29.18 1.23
CA ALA A 128 10.38 -30.63 1.21
C ALA A 128 11.76 -30.98 0.63
N ALA A 129 12.21 -30.31 -0.44
CA ALA A 129 13.55 -30.52 -0.99
C ALA A 129 14.66 -30.14 0.00
N LYS A 130 14.52 -29.02 0.72
CA LYS A 130 15.47 -28.62 1.77
C LYS A 130 15.52 -29.61 2.93
N GLU A 131 14.36 -30.07 3.40
CA GLU A 131 14.27 -31.03 4.49
C GLU A 131 14.88 -32.38 4.10
N SER A 132 14.54 -32.89 2.91
CA SER A 132 15.12 -34.14 2.40
C SER A 132 16.63 -34.03 2.20
N ARG A 133 17.14 -32.89 1.71
CA ARG A 133 18.58 -32.64 1.61
C ARG A 133 19.25 -32.63 2.98
N GLY A 134 18.70 -31.91 3.96
CA GLY A 134 19.25 -31.88 5.31
C GLY A 134 19.28 -33.24 5.99
N ARG A 135 18.29 -34.11 5.72
CA ARG A 135 18.26 -35.50 6.20
C ARG A 135 19.33 -36.37 5.52
N ALA A 136 19.56 -36.21 4.21
CA ALA A 136 20.60 -36.93 3.49
C ALA A 136 22.02 -36.47 3.85
N GLU A 137 22.20 -35.18 4.18
CA GLU A 137 23.48 -34.65 4.69
C GLU A 137 23.79 -35.13 6.11
N ALA A 138 22.75 -35.38 6.94
CA ALA A 138 22.91 -35.88 8.30
C ALA A 138 23.29 -37.37 8.37
N ASP A 139 22.92 -38.18 7.37
CA ASP A 139 23.28 -39.59 7.27
C ASP A 139 23.68 -39.95 5.82
N PRO A 140 24.97 -39.76 5.47
CA PRO A 140 25.45 -39.95 4.10
C PRO A 140 25.50 -41.40 3.63
N GLU A 141 25.44 -42.38 4.55
CA GLU A 141 25.55 -43.80 4.22
C GLU A 141 24.19 -44.45 3.89
N ASP A 142 23.07 -43.77 4.18
CA ASP A 142 21.74 -44.25 3.81
C ASP A 142 21.39 -43.88 2.35
N GLU A 143 21.62 -44.83 1.43
CA GLU A 143 21.22 -44.70 0.01
C GLU A 143 19.74 -44.31 -0.18
N LYS A 144 18.83 -44.67 0.74
CA LYS A 144 17.42 -44.32 0.61
C LYS A 144 17.18 -42.84 0.84
N LEU A 145 17.88 -42.23 1.79
CA LEU A 145 17.78 -40.78 2.06
C LEU A 145 18.34 -39.97 0.88
N GLY A 146 19.45 -40.43 0.28
CA GLY A 146 19.99 -39.84 -0.95
C GLY A 146 18.99 -39.85 -2.11
N ARG A 147 18.35 -41.00 -2.38
CA ARG A 147 17.32 -41.10 -3.44
C ARG A 147 16.08 -40.24 -3.17
N GLN A 148 15.68 -40.10 -1.90
CA GLN A 148 14.56 -39.24 -1.53
C GLN A 148 14.88 -37.76 -1.74
N ALA A 149 16.09 -37.32 -1.40
CA ALA A 149 16.54 -35.95 -1.65
C ALA A 149 16.57 -35.62 -3.14
N GLU A 150 17.12 -36.53 -3.97
CA GLU A 150 17.16 -36.36 -5.43
C GLU A 150 15.75 -36.29 -6.04
N GLN A 151 14.82 -37.13 -5.57
CA GLN A 151 13.43 -37.11 -6.01
C GLN A 151 12.72 -35.81 -5.60
N ALA A 152 12.92 -35.34 -4.36
CA ALA A 152 12.33 -34.09 -3.87
C ALA A 152 12.89 -32.87 -4.64
N GLU A 153 14.19 -32.85 -4.94
CA GLU A 153 14.80 -31.83 -5.79
C GLU A 153 14.26 -31.85 -7.22
N GLY A 154 14.07 -33.02 -7.81
CA GLY A 154 13.45 -33.18 -9.13
C GLY A 154 12.02 -32.63 -9.18
N VAL A 155 11.23 -32.87 -8.14
CA VAL A 155 9.88 -32.30 -8.01
C VAL A 155 9.94 -30.77 -7.86
N ALA A 156 10.82 -30.25 -7.01
CA ALA A 156 11.01 -28.81 -6.84
C ALA A 156 11.43 -28.13 -8.15
N GLN A 157 12.36 -28.74 -8.90
CA GLN A 157 12.81 -28.25 -10.20
C GLN A 157 11.69 -28.27 -11.24
N ALA A 158 10.93 -29.36 -11.35
CA ALA A 158 9.79 -29.44 -12.25
C ALA A 158 8.70 -28.40 -11.94
N VAL A 159 8.45 -28.13 -10.65
CA VAL A 159 7.54 -27.08 -10.21
C VAL A 159 8.08 -25.69 -10.56
N ARG A 160 9.38 -25.42 -10.33
CA ARG A 160 10.04 -24.17 -10.73
C ARG A 160 9.95 -23.93 -12.24
N GLU A 161 10.23 -24.93 -13.05
CA GLU A 161 10.13 -24.85 -14.52
C GLU A 161 8.68 -24.63 -14.97
N ARG A 162 7.71 -25.31 -14.35
CA ARG A 162 6.28 -25.11 -14.63
C ARG A 162 5.83 -23.71 -14.26
N VAL A 163 6.32 -23.15 -13.15
CA VAL A 163 6.07 -21.76 -12.73
C VAL A 163 6.76 -20.79 -13.69
N ALA A 164 8.02 -21.02 -14.08
CA ALA A 164 8.76 -20.16 -15.02
C ALA A 164 8.12 -20.14 -16.42
N ARG A 165 7.71 -21.30 -16.95
CA ARG A 165 6.97 -21.40 -18.21
C ARG A 165 5.62 -20.69 -18.14
N ARG A 166 4.99 -20.69 -16.97
CA ARG A 166 3.74 -19.97 -16.69
C ARG A 166 3.94 -18.51 -16.30
N LYS A 167 5.12 -18.05 -15.91
CA LYS A 167 5.42 -16.61 -15.77
C LYS A 167 5.34 -15.89 -17.11
N ARG A 168 5.58 -16.59 -18.24
CA ARG A 168 5.20 -16.11 -19.58
C ARG A 168 3.68 -15.91 -19.76
N GLN A 169 2.87 -16.52 -18.90
CA GLN A 169 1.41 -16.42 -18.82
C GLN A 169 1.00 -15.77 -17.48
N ARG A 170 1.35 -14.48 -17.35
CA ARG A 170 1.02 -13.52 -16.26
C ARG A 170 0.53 -14.13 -14.93
N SER A 171 1.41 -14.14 -13.91
CA SER A 171 0.94 -13.89 -12.54
C SER A 171 0.26 -12.53 -12.53
N SER A 172 -0.95 -12.42 -11.97
CA SER A 172 -1.67 -11.14 -11.90
C SER A 172 -0.87 -10.09 -11.13
N GLU A 173 -0.16 -10.50 -10.08
CA GLU A 173 0.55 -9.61 -9.15
C GLU A 173 1.89 -10.24 -8.72
N PRO A 174 3.00 -10.02 -9.46
CA PRO A 174 4.30 -10.66 -9.20
C PRO A 174 5.05 -10.09 -8.00
N GLU A 175 4.66 -8.91 -7.52
CA GLU A 175 5.32 -8.20 -6.42
C GLU A 175 4.83 -8.64 -5.04
N ALA A 176 3.70 -9.36 -4.96
CA ALA A 176 3.14 -9.83 -3.70
C ALA A 176 4.02 -10.90 -3.03
N VAL A 177 4.16 -10.83 -1.70
CA VAL A 177 4.96 -11.78 -0.91
C VAL A 177 4.03 -12.63 -0.05
N PHE A 178 4.38 -13.89 0.19
CA PHE A 178 3.62 -14.77 1.08
C PHE A 178 3.74 -14.28 2.53
N GLN A 179 2.59 -14.01 3.14
CA GLN A 179 2.50 -13.51 4.51
C GLN A 179 1.39 -14.22 5.27
N PRO A 180 1.52 -14.35 6.60
CA PRO A 180 0.46 -14.88 7.43
C PRO A 180 -0.69 -13.88 7.53
N LEU A 181 -1.91 -14.37 7.33
CA LEU A 181 -3.14 -13.64 7.60
C LEU A 181 -3.54 -13.79 9.08
N LYS A 182 -4.56 -13.03 9.48
CA LYS A 182 -5.16 -13.11 10.83
C LYS A 182 -5.68 -14.52 11.16
N ASP A 183 -6.01 -15.33 10.16
CA ASP A 183 -6.45 -16.73 10.30
C ASP A 183 -5.28 -17.73 10.34
N LYS A 184 -4.03 -17.25 10.43
CA LYS A 184 -2.77 -18.02 10.35
C LYS A 184 -2.52 -18.72 9.01
N SER A 185 -3.35 -18.48 7.99
CA SER A 185 -3.10 -19.00 6.66
C SER A 185 -2.07 -18.14 5.93
N MET A 186 -1.29 -18.76 5.04
CA MET A 186 -0.35 -18.03 4.19
C MET A 186 -1.02 -17.68 2.86
N ALA A 187 -0.89 -16.42 2.44
CA ALA A 187 -1.29 -16.01 1.10
C ALA A 187 -0.37 -14.91 0.56
N PRO A 188 -0.24 -14.79 -0.77
CA PRO A 188 0.41 -13.63 -1.37
C PRO A 188 -0.35 -12.38 -0.93
N SER A 189 0.37 -11.44 -0.34
CA SER A 189 -0.19 -10.26 0.30
C SER A 189 0.76 -9.06 0.16
N TYR A 190 0.19 -7.88 0.36
CA TYR A 190 0.88 -6.61 0.51
C TYR A 190 0.70 -6.10 1.93
N LYS A 191 1.58 -5.20 2.36
CA LYS A 191 1.42 -4.46 3.61
C LYS A 191 1.21 -2.98 3.33
N PRO A 192 0.05 -2.53 2.84
CA PRO A 192 -0.25 -1.12 2.80
C PRO A 192 -0.04 -0.48 4.17
N THR A 193 0.72 0.61 4.16
CA THR A 193 1.15 1.36 5.31
C THR A 193 0.71 2.80 5.13
N LEU A 194 0.04 3.36 6.12
CA LEU A 194 -0.52 4.70 6.06
C LEU A 194 0.03 5.55 7.20
N LEU A 195 0.11 6.87 6.97
CA LEU A 195 0.23 7.87 8.02
C LEU A 195 -1.02 8.74 8.01
N ASP A 196 -1.66 8.88 9.16
CA ASP A 196 -2.79 9.76 9.35
C ASP A 196 -2.55 10.76 10.49
N ASN A 197 -3.26 11.88 10.45
CA ASN A 197 -3.28 12.85 11.53
C ASN A 197 -4.42 12.52 12.53
N PRO A 198 -4.55 13.25 13.66
CA PRO A 198 -5.63 13.00 14.63
C PRO A 198 -7.05 13.10 14.06
N GLU A 199 -7.23 13.83 12.96
CA GLU A 199 -8.50 13.97 12.24
C GLU A 199 -8.71 12.84 11.19
N ARG A 200 -7.86 11.81 11.19
CA ARG A 200 -7.88 10.65 10.29
C ARG A 200 -7.69 11.01 8.81
N ILE A 201 -7.03 12.13 8.54
CA ILE A 201 -6.63 12.52 7.19
C ILE A 201 -5.31 11.83 6.89
N ILE A 202 -5.32 10.99 5.85
CA ILE A 202 -4.13 10.30 5.36
C ILE A 202 -3.20 11.33 4.71
N VAL A 203 -1.97 11.40 5.20
CA VAL A 203 -0.91 12.29 4.72
C VAL A 203 0.31 11.54 4.18
N GLY A 204 0.29 10.22 4.27
CA GLY A 204 1.28 9.35 3.65
C GLY A 204 0.68 7.99 3.36
N GLN A 205 1.01 7.40 2.22
CA GLN A 205 0.70 6.01 1.91
C GLN A 205 1.86 5.33 1.19
N GLN A 206 2.09 4.06 1.48
CA GLN A 206 3.00 3.17 0.76
C GLN A 206 2.40 1.77 0.71
N VAL A 207 2.73 0.99 -0.32
CA VAL A 207 2.29 -0.41 -0.44
C VAL A 207 3.51 -1.32 -0.60
N PRO A 208 4.35 -1.47 0.44
CA PRO A 208 5.47 -2.39 0.40
C PRO A 208 5.01 -3.84 0.32
N ALA A 209 5.82 -4.65 -0.36
CA ALA A 209 5.58 -6.08 -0.53
C ALA A 209 5.90 -6.92 0.72
N SER A 210 6.92 -6.55 1.52
CA SER A 210 7.49 -7.44 2.54
C SER A 210 7.51 -6.86 3.97
N SER A 211 7.95 -5.61 4.13
CA SER A 211 8.09 -4.98 5.45
C SER A 211 7.60 -3.54 5.42
N GLU A 212 6.86 -3.15 6.47
CA GLU A 212 6.40 -1.78 6.74
C GLU A 212 7.59 -0.81 6.83
N THR A 213 8.72 -1.29 7.34
CA THR A 213 9.93 -0.51 7.52
C THR A 213 10.56 -0.06 6.19
N ARG A 214 10.47 -0.90 5.14
CA ARG A 214 11.11 -0.65 3.83
C ARG A 214 10.48 0.53 3.08
N GLY A 215 9.23 0.87 3.37
CA GLY A 215 8.50 2.02 2.78
C GLY A 215 8.53 3.28 3.65
N PHE A 216 9.00 3.19 4.89
CA PHE A 216 8.75 4.23 5.88
C PHE A 216 9.40 5.59 5.56
N GLY A 217 10.62 5.60 5.03
CA GLY A 217 11.28 6.84 4.61
C GLY A 217 10.52 7.57 3.49
N ALA A 218 9.98 6.83 2.52
CA ALA A 218 9.15 7.39 1.45
C ALA A 218 7.83 7.97 2.00
N LEU A 219 7.23 7.25 2.94
CA LEU A 219 6.01 7.65 3.65
C LEU A 219 6.20 8.99 4.39
N LEU A 220 7.31 9.15 5.12
CA LEU A 220 7.66 10.40 5.80
C LEU A 220 7.99 11.53 4.83
N ARG A 221 8.67 11.24 3.72
CA ARG A 221 8.95 12.25 2.68
C ARG A 221 7.65 12.78 2.08
N GLN A 222 6.68 11.91 1.80
CA GLN A 222 5.36 12.31 1.30
C GLN A 222 4.65 13.23 2.31
N ALA A 223 4.58 12.84 3.58
CA ALA A 223 3.97 13.67 4.63
C ALA A 223 4.66 15.05 4.77
N LYS A 224 6.00 15.09 4.65
CA LYS A 224 6.77 16.34 4.65
C LYS A 224 6.50 17.19 3.44
N ARG A 225 6.38 16.60 2.24
CA ARG A 225 5.98 17.34 1.05
C ARG A 225 4.65 18.02 1.34
N ILE A 226 3.62 17.28 1.77
CA ILE A 226 2.25 17.79 1.97
C ILE A 226 2.17 18.99 2.92
N ASN A 227 2.85 19.03 4.06
CA ASN A 227 2.69 20.18 4.97
C ASN A 227 3.89 20.51 5.87
N GLY A 228 5.10 20.13 5.45
CA GLY A 228 6.34 20.77 5.91
C GLY A 228 6.98 20.25 7.20
N GLY A 229 6.32 19.40 8.01
CA GLY A 229 7.02 18.79 9.14
C GLY A 229 6.19 17.93 10.10
N VAL A 230 6.79 16.84 10.53
CA VAL A 230 6.28 15.90 11.55
C VAL A 230 7.08 16.12 12.84
N LYS A 231 6.41 16.44 13.94
CA LYS A 231 7.01 16.62 15.27
C LYS A 231 6.82 15.38 16.15
N GLN A 232 5.67 14.75 16.05
CA GLN A 232 5.32 13.57 16.81
C GLN A 232 4.88 12.46 15.88
N LEU A 233 5.35 11.25 16.17
CA LEU A 233 5.08 10.08 15.38
C LEU A 233 4.77 8.91 16.32
N LEU A 234 3.59 8.34 16.16
CA LEU A 234 3.13 7.16 16.89
C LEU A 234 3.05 6.00 15.91
N LEU A 235 3.79 4.92 16.15
CA LEU A 235 3.79 3.75 15.26
C LEU A 235 3.46 2.50 16.05
N ASP A 236 2.90 1.51 15.36
CA ASP A 236 2.75 0.16 15.91
C ASP A 236 4.12 -0.56 16.03
N ALA A 237 4.16 -1.63 16.81
CA ALA A 237 5.35 -2.47 17.03
C ALA A 237 5.92 -3.04 15.73
N GLY A 238 5.10 -3.21 14.69
CA GLY A 238 5.53 -3.66 13.35
C GLY A 238 6.57 -2.74 12.68
N PHE A 239 6.67 -1.49 13.13
CA PHE A 239 7.66 -0.52 12.65
C PHE A 239 8.97 -0.56 13.43
N PHE A 240 9.05 -1.31 14.53
CA PHE A 240 10.25 -1.42 15.34
C PHE A 240 11.35 -2.15 14.57
N CYS A 241 12.48 -1.47 14.36
CA CYS A 241 13.67 -2.06 13.77
C CYS A 241 14.78 -1.97 14.82
N GLY A 242 15.16 -3.11 15.40
CA GLY A 242 16.07 -3.20 16.56
C GLY A 242 17.51 -2.70 16.33
N GLU A 243 17.83 -2.14 15.15
CA GLU A 243 19.10 -1.51 14.85
C GLU A 243 19.00 0.02 15.01
N SER A 244 18.82 0.50 16.24
CA SER A 244 18.95 1.91 16.55
C SER A 244 20.42 2.29 16.73
N ASN A 245 21.14 2.53 15.63
CA ASN A 245 22.28 3.46 15.69
C ASN A 245 21.69 4.87 15.85
N GLY A 246 21.63 5.32 17.11
CA GLY A 246 20.82 6.43 17.59
C GLY A 246 21.22 7.81 17.09
N ASN A 247 21.08 8.11 15.79
CA ASN A 247 21.40 9.43 15.25
C ASN A 247 20.37 10.02 14.25
N GLY A 248 19.30 9.30 13.89
CA GLY A 248 18.36 9.77 12.84
C GLY A 248 17.36 10.85 13.27
N LEU A 249 17.02 10.94 14.56
CA LEU A 249 16.09 11.94 15.09
C LEU A 249 16.71 12.89 16.13
N ARG A 250 17.98 12.67 16.54
CA ARG A 250 18.65 13.46 17.60
C ARG A 250 18.91 14.94 17.25
N GLY A 251 18.69 15.36 16.00
CA GLY A 251 18.93 16.75 15.56
C GLY A 251 17.67 17.61 15.39
N ARG A 252 16.45 17.09 15.59
CA ARG A 252 15.21 17.84 15.33
C ARG A 252 14.24 17.65 16.50
N SER A 253 13.62 18.74 16.93
CA SER A 253 12.69 18.83 18.06
C SER A 253 11.40 18.02 17.87
N GLY A 254 11.51 16.69 17.79
CA GLY A 254 10.39 15.79 17.57
C GLY A 254 10.59 14.45 18.27
N GLY A 255 9.51 13.92 18.84
CA GLY A 255 9.48 12.63 19.55
C GLY A 255 8.85 11.55 18.69
N SER A 256 9.43 10.36 18.69
CA SER A 256 8.84 9.15 18.09
C SER A 256 8.60 8.14 19.21
N ALA A 257 7.43 7.51 19.21
CA ALA A 257 7.09 6.43 20.14
C ALA A 257 6.74 5.17 19.33
N VAL A 258 7.50 4.09 19.55
CA VAL A 258 7.27 2.77 18.95
C VAL A 258 7.29 1.75 20.08
N PRO A 259 6.20 1.02 20.34
CA PRO A 259 6.17 0.02 21.41
C PRO A 259 7.05 -1.18 21.01
N GLY A 260 7.92 -1.63 21.93
CA GLY A 260 8.66 -2.87 21.77
C GLY A 260 7.71 -4.06 21.91
N GLY A 261 7.64 -4.92 20.89
CA GLY A 261 6.67 -6.03 20.82
C GLY A 261 6.83 -7.14 21.88
N ASN A 262 7.75 -7.00 22.84
CA ASN A 262 8.05 -8.04 23.82
C ASN A 262 8.45 -7.50 25.20
N ASP A 263 7.74 -6.48 25.72
CA ASP A 263 8.07 -5.90 27.03
C ASP A 263 7.10 -6.38 28.13
N SER A 264 7.64 -7.21 29.03
CA SER A 264 6.97 -7.68 30.23
C SER A 264 6.94 -6.56 31.27
N GLY A 265 5.85 -5.78 31.29
CA GLY A 265 5.39 -5.07 32.48
C GLY A 265 6.32 -4.02 33.09
N ARG A 266 7.12 -3.30 32.28
CA ARG A 266 7.76 -2.07 32.75
C ARG A 266 7.02 -0.82 32.29
N GLU A 267 6.98 0.15 33.19
CA GLU A 267 6.32 1.44 33.06
C GLU A 267 6.91 2.20 31.86
N TRP A 268 6.06 2.85 31.08
CA TRP A 268 6.37 3.49 29.80
C TRP A 268 7.39 4.63 29.95
N GLU A 269 8.68 4.34 29.90
CA GLU A 269 9.69 5.38 29.82
C GLU A 269 9.60 6.06 28.44
N LYS A 270 9.30 7.36 28.48
CA LYS A 270 9.37 8.28 27.34
C LYS A 270 10.83 8.45 26.91
N GLU A 271 11.46 7.41 26.38
CA GLU A 271 12.77 7.55 25.77
C GLU A 271 12.61 8.09 24.34
N LEU A 272 12.94 9.38 24.20
CA LEU A 272 13.02 10.09 22.94
C LEU A 272 14.02 9.42 22.00
N GLY A 273 13.52 8.68 21.01
CA GLY A 273 14.27 8.37 19.77
C GLY A 273 14.90 7.00 19.65
N GLN A 274 14.41 5.96 20.34
CA GLN A 274 14.87 4.58 20.13
C GLN A 274 13.79 3.76 19.37
N GLY A 275 14.17 3.05 18.30
CA GLY A 275 13.31 2.04 17.65
C GLY A 275 13.18 2.07 16.12
N LEU A 276 13.70 3.09 15.42
CA LEU A 276 13.73 3.15 13.95
C LEU A 276 15.18 3.08 13.46
N CYS A 277 15.46 2.19 12.50
CA CYS A 277 16.80 2.04 11.92
C CYS A 277 17.19 3.28 11.09
N GLN A 278 18.49 3.55 11.01
CA GLN A 278 19.07 4.68 10.28
C GLN A 278 18.70 4.66 8.78
N GLU A 279 18.49 3.49 8.19
CA GLU A 279 17.95 3.34 6.83
C GLU A 279 16.50 3.84 6.71
N CYS A 280 15.68 3.66 7.75
CA CYS A 280 14.27 4.10 7.79
C CYS A 280 14.15 5.62 7.91
N LEU A 281 15.14 6.24 8.54
CA LEU A 281 15.21 7.67 8.82
C LEU A 281 16.11 8.44 7.83
N SER A 282 16.70 7.75 6.84
CA SER A 282 17.48 8.41 5.78
C SER A 282 16.58 9.36 4.98
N LEU A 283 16.76 10.66 5.25
CA LEU A 283 16.02 11.77 4.66
C LEU A 283 16.49 12.06 3.25
#